data_AF-A0A6N2RGW6-F1
#
_entry.id   AF-A0A6N2RGW6-F1
#
_cell.length_a   1.000
_cell.length_b   1.000
_cell.length_c   1.000
_cell.angle_alpha   90.00
_cell.angle_beta   90.00
_cell.angle_gamma   90.00
#
_symmetry.space_group_name_H-M   'P 1'
#
loop_
_entity.id
_entity.type
_entity.pdbx_description
1 polymer ?
#
loop_
_entity_poly.entity_id
_entity_poly.type
_entity_poly.pdbx_seq_one_letter_code
_entity_poly.pdbx_strand_id
1 'polypeptide(L)'
;MASLCYDLSLQQKNMAYNYDEESVNALMKWAENALLPKEVTLSEAEHIFDTSLYVNANICDIKQHYPDAFYNLAIDRLYRLKEFIESNN
;
A
#
# COMPACT_ATOMS: atom_id res chain seq x y z
N MET A 1 16.27 -30.47 -7.32
CA MET A 1 14.81 -30.35 -7.13
C MET A 1 14.46 -29.35 -6.02
N ALA A 2 15.27 -28.30 -5.79
CA ALA A 2 15.02 -27.29 -4.75
C ALA A 2 14.43 -25.97 -5.33
N SER A 3 13.94 -26.01 -6.56
CA SER A 3 13.53 -24.82 -7.32
C SER A 3 12.02 -24.55 -7.29
N LEU A 4 11.25 -25.34 -6.53
CA LEU A 4 9.78 -25.25 -6.50
C LEU A 4 9.21 -24.70 -5.18
N CYS A 5 10.05 -24.37 -4.18
CA CYS A 5 9.59 -23.83 -2.89
C CYS A 5 9.84 -22.32 -2.71
N TYR A 6 10.70 -21.70 -3.52
CA TYR A 6 10.94 -20.25 -3.45
C TYR A 6 9.99 -19.42 -4.32
N ASP A 7 9.22 -20.06 -5.22
CA ASP A 7 8.33 -19.35 -6.14
C ASP A 7 6.93 -19.02 -5.55
N LEU A 8 6.69 -19.36 -4.27
CA LEU A 8 5.48 -18.94 -3.55
C LEU A 8 5.71 -17.72 -2.62
N SER A 9 6.95 -17.22 -2.47
CA SER A 9 7.25 -16.11 -1.55
C SER A 9 6.96 -14.73 -2.13
N LEU A 10 6.63 -14.65 -3.41
CA LEU A 10 5.92 -13.52 -4.00
C LEU A 10 4.45 -13.91 -4.13
N GLN A 11 3.79 -14.21 -3.01
CA GLN A 11 2.36 -13.97 -2.95
C GLN A 11 2.15 -12.49 -3.23
N GLN A 12 2.01 -12.18 -4.52
CA GLN A 12 1.09 -11.17 -5.01
C GLN A 12 -0.23 -11.52 -4.33
N LYS A 13 -0.40 -11.02 -3.11
CA LYS A 13 -1.62 -11.07 -2.35
C LYS A 13 -2.60 -10.36 -3.28
N ASN A 14 -3.33 -11.13 -4.09
CA ASN A 14 -4.52 -10.68 -4.79
C ASN A 14 -5.58 -10.41 -3.71
N MET A 15 -5.28 -9.43 -2.85
CA MET A 15 -6.22 -8.80 -1.98
C MET A 15 -7.12 -8.02 -2.94
N ALA A 16 -8.35 -8.48 -3.11
CA ALA A 16 -9.36 -7.65 -3.72
C ALA A 16 -9.70 -6.56 -2.71
N TYR A 17 -8.88 -5.51 -2.69
CA TYR A 17 -9.14 -4.32 -1.89
C TYR A 17 -10.39 -3.63 -2.40
N ASN A 18 -11.03 -2.87 -1.51
CA ASN A 18 -12.22 -2.13 -1.88
C ASN A 18 -11.83 -0.81 -2.53
N TYR A 19 -12.27 -0.61 -3.78
CA TYR A 19 -11.98 0.59 -4.57
C TYR A 19 -13.20 1.51 -4.70
N ASP A 20 -14.25 1.30 -3.91
CA ASP A 20 -15.36 2.25 -3.88
C ASP A 20 -14.90 3.62 -3.34
N GLU A 21 -15.61 4.67 -3.76
CA GLU A 21 -15.23 6.05 -3.47
C GLU A 21 -15.15 6.34 -1.97
N GLU A 22 -16.03 5.76 -1.15
CA GLU A 22 -16.02 5.94 0.30
C GLU A 22 -14.78 5.29 0.92
N SER A 23 -14.48 4.05 0.52
CA SER A 23 -13.29 3.31 0.98
C SER A 23 -11.99 4.01 0.60
N VAL A 24 -11.88 4.49 -0.65
CA VAL A 24 -10.69 5.21 -1.14
C VAL A 24 -10.52 6.54 -0.43
N ASN A 25 -11.60 7.31 -0.23
CA ASN A 25 -11.56 8.55 0.51
C ASN A 25 -11.21 8.33 1.99
N ALA A 26 -11.72 7.27 2.62
CA ALA A 26 -11.38 6.91 3.99
C ALA A 26 -9.90 6.50 4.11
N LEU A 27 -9.36 5.78 3.13
CA LEU A 27 -7.96 5.39 3.08
C LEU A 27 -7.04 6.60 2.94
N MET A 28 -7.34 7.54 2.04
CA MET A 28 -6.58 8.78 1.89
C MET A 28 -6.61 9.61 3.18
N LYS A 29 -7.79 9.77 3.81
CA LYS A 29 -7.91 10.48 5.09
C LYS A 29 -7.10 9.81 6.20
N TRP A 30 -7.15 8.48 6.30
CA TRP A 30 -6.31 7.75 7.24
C TRP A 30 -4.83 8.05 6.98
N ALA A 31 -4.39 7.96 5.72
CA ALA A 31 -3.00 8.14 5.34
C ALA A 31 -2.49 9.58 5.58
N GLU A 32 -3.35 10.59 5.42
CA GLU A 32 -3.04 12.00 5.76
C GLU A 32 -2.91 12.26 7.27
N ASN A 33 -3.61 11.49 8.11
CA ASN A 33 -3.66 11.71 9.57
C ASN A 33 -2.86 10.68 10.37
N ALA A 34 -2.40 9.60 9.75
CA ALA A 34 -1.67 8.54 10.42
C ALA A 34 -0.30 9.04 10.89
N LEU A 35 0.07 8.68 12.13
CA LEU A 35 1.43 8.87 12.63
C LEU A 35 2.30 7.72 12.09
N LEU A 36 2.91 7.97 10.94
CA LEU A 36 3.73 6.98 10.26
C LEU A 36 5.19 7.06 10.72
N PRO A 37 5.86 5.92 10.94
CA PRO A 37 7.30 5.91 11.18
C PRO A 37 8.03 6.42 9.93
N LYS A 38 9.20 7.02 10.11
CA LYS A 38 9.99 7.60 9.03
C LYS A 38 10.32 6.57 7.94
N GLU A 39 10.67 5.37 8.35
CA GLU A 39 11.09 4.27 7.49
C GLU A 39 10.26 3.03 7.79
N VAL A 40 9.88 2.29 6.75
CA VAL A 40 9.09 1.05 6.84
C VAL A 40 9.68 -0.01 5.93
N THR A 41 9.95 -1.19 6.46
CA THR A 41 10.31 -2.37 5.66
C THR A 41 9.09 -3.28 5.53
N LEU A 42 8.35 -3.15 4.42
CA LEU A 42 7.18 -3.99 4.14
C LEU A 42 7.57 -5.44 3.83
N SER A 43 8.74 -5.65 3.22
CA SER A 43 9.36 -6.96 3.00
C SER A 43 10.88 -6.80 2.83
N GLU A 44 11.63 -7.90 2.77
CA GLU A 44 13.08 -7.87 2.56
C GLU A 44 13.50 -7.09 1.29
N ALA A 45 12.65 -7.09 0.26
CA ALA A 45 12.88 -6.38 -0.99
C ALA A 45 12.14 -5.03 -1.11
N GLU A 46 11.21 -4.73 -0.20
CA GLU A 46 10.36 -3.53 -0.25
C GLU A 46 10.58 -2.68 1.01
N HIS A 47 11.57 -1.79 0.90
CA HIS A 47 11.93 -0.83 1.94
C HIS A 47 11.56 0.59 1.52
N ILE A 48 10.79 1.27 2.37
CA ILE A 48 10.32 2.64 2.21
C ILE A 48 11.18 3.52 3.12
N PHE A 49 12.04 4.34 2.52
CA PHE A 49 12.95 5.24 3.23
C PHE A 49 12.28 6.51 3.79
N ASP A 50 11.19 6.94 3.15
CA ASP A 50 10.40 8.08 3.60
C ASP A 50 8.92 7.74 3.41
N THR A 51 8.30 7.28 4.49
CA THR A 51 6.90 6.85 4.48
C THR A 51 5.96 8.01 4.18
N SER A 52 6.28 9.22 4.62
CA SER A 52 5.47 10.42 4.36
C SER A 52 5.49 10.77 2.87
N LEU A 53 6.67 10.76 2.25
CA LEU A 53 6.80 10.99 0.81
C LEU A 53 6.09 9.89 -0.01
N TYR A 54 6.25 8.64 0.40
CA TYR A 54 5.58 7.50 -0.21
C TYR A 54 4.06 7.64 -0.17
N VAL A 55 3.49 7.95 0.99
CA VAL A 55 2.05 8.18 1.12
C VAL A 55 1.58 9.35 0.27
N ASN A 56 2.27 10.49 0.34
CA ASN A 56 1.91 11.68 -0.43
C ASN A 56 1.92 11.43 -1.94
N ALA A 57 2.90 10.67 -2.46
CA ALA A 57 2.95 10.29 -3.86
C ALA A 57 1.73 9.44 -4.26
N ASN A 58 1.39 8.40 -3.50
CA ASN A 58 0.25 7.54 -3.79
C ASN A 58 -1.10 8.31 -3.67
N ILE A 59 -1.24 9.20 -2.69
CA ILE A 59 -2.44 10.06 -2.58
C ILE A 59 -2.55 10.99 -3.80
N CYS A 60 -1.43 11.55 -4.26
CA CYS A 60 -1.41 12.43 -5.43
C CYS A 60 -1.85 11.69 -6.70
N ASP A 61 -1.37 10.45 -6.89
CA ASP A 61 -1.76 9.59 -8.00
C ASP A 61 -3.26 9.26 -7.94
N ILE A 62 -3.78 8.88 -6.76
CA ILE A 62 -5.21 8.60 -6.56
C ILE A 62 -6.04 9.84 -6.88
N LYS A 63 -5.68 11.02 -6.37
CA LYS A 63 -6.42 12.27 -6.61
C LYS A 63 -6.45 12.68 -8.09
N GLN A 64 -5.41 12.36 -8.85
CA GLN A 64 -5.31 12.72 -10.27
C GLN A 64 -6.02 11.73 -11.19
N HIS A 65 -6.08 10.46 -10.80
CA HIS A 65 -6.46 9.39 -11.72
C HIS A 65 -7.68 8.58 -11.30
N TYR A 66 -8.09 8.59 -10.03
CA TYR A 66 -9.30 7.89 -9.62
C TYR A 66 -10.54 8.46 -10.36
N PRO A 67 -11.45 7.62 -10.89
CA PRO A 67 -11.60 6.17 -10.66
C PRO A 67 -10.96 5.25 -11.71
N ASP A 68 -9.88 5.65 -12.38
CA ASP A 68 -9.19 4.79 -13.36
C ASP A 68 -8.52 3.58 -12.67
N ALA A 69 -9.00 2.38 -13.00
CA ALA A 69 -8.52 1.12 -12.46
C ALA A 69 -7.04 0.84 -12.75
N PHE A 70 -6.45 1.46 -13.79
CA PHE A 70 -5.01 1.37 -14.05
C PHE A 70 -4.18 1.88 -12.87
N TYR A 71 -4.71 2.82 -12.09
CA TYR A 71 -4.04 3.44 -10.94
C TYR A 71 -4.41 2.81 -9.59
N ASN A 72 -5.19 1.72 -9.58
CA ASN A 72 -5.52 0.99 -8.35
C ASN A 72 -4.28 0.52 -7.58
N LEU A 73 -3.15 0.37 -8.26
CA LEU A 73 -1.87 0.05 -7.62
C LEU A 73 -1.49 1.06 -6.50
N ALA A 74 -1.85 2.33 -6.64
CA ALA A 74 -1.60 3.34 -5.59
C ALA A 74 -2.50 3.10 -4.36
N ILE A 75 -3.73 2.63 -4.58
CA ILE A 75 -4.68 2.26 -3.53
C ILE A 75 -4.18 1.00 -2.80
N ASP A 76 -3.74 -0.01 -3.54
CA ASP A 76 -3.20 -1.26 -2.98
C ASP A 76 -2.00 -1.01 -2.07
N ARG A 77 -1.09 -0.13 -2.50
CA ARG A 77 0.08 0.28 -1.72
C ARG A 77 -0.30 0.91 -0.39
N LEU A 78 -1.30 1.80 -0.38
CA LEU A 78 -1.78 2.43 0.85
C LEU A 78 -2.46 1.41 1.77
N TYR A 79 -3.24 0.47 1.23
CA TYR A 79 -3.83 -0.62 2.04
C TYR A 79 -2.77 -1.52 2.66
N ARG A 80 -1.76 -1.94 1.88
CA ARG A 80 -0.65 -2.75 2.39
C ARG A 80 0.12 -2.04 3.50
N LEU A 81 0.39 -0.74 3.31
CA LEU A 81 1.01 0.07 4.35
C LEU A 81 0.15 0.15 5.60
N LYS A 82 -1.17 0.37 5.44
CA LYS A 82 -2.11 0.41 6.55
C LYS A 82 -2.13 -0.89 7.35
N GLU A 83 -2.29 -2.03 6.68
CA GLU A 83 -2.24 -3.35 7.31
C GLU A 83 -0.93 -3.57 8.05
N PHE A 84 0.20 -3.15 7.47
CA PHE A 84 1.50 -3.29 8.10
C PHE A 84 1.61 -2.46 9.38
N ILE A 85 1.17 -1.20 9.36
CA ILE A 85 1.20 -0.33 10.54
C ILE A 85 0.26 -0.86 11.63
N GLU A 86 -0.96 -1.26 11.27
CA GLU A 86 -1.95 -1.80 12.21
C GLU A 86 -1.55 -3.18 12.78
N SER A 87 -0.77 -3.97 12.04
CA SER A 87 -0.25 -5.27 12.53
C SER A 87 0.96 -5.12 13.46
N ASN A 88 1.67 -4.00 13.40
CA ASN A 88 2.89 -3.74 14.19
C ASN A 88 2.65 -2.81 15.39
N ASN A 89 1.40 -2.44 15.67
CA ASN A 89 0.99 -1.52 16.74
C ASN A 89 0.11 -2.24 17.75
#